data_AF-A0A7X6PTS4-F1
#
_entry.id   AF-A0A7X6PTS4-F1
#
_cell.length_a   1.000
_cell.length_b   1.000
_cell.length_c   1.000
_cell.angle_alpha   90.00
_cell.angle_beta   90.00
_cell.angle_gamma   90.00
#
_symmetry.space_group_name_H-M   'P 1'
#
loop_
_entity.id
_entity.type
_entity.pdbx_description
1 polymer ?
#
loop_
_entity_poly.entity_id
_entity_poly.type
_entity_poly.pdbx_seq_one_letter_code
_entity_poly.pdbx_strand_id
1 'polypeptide(L)'
;MNFVSRIRDRRFVAVDRERGIVFAFGFFDHHDINWTWQLAELFKIEDGNIRRIEAVFLRSAFGMNSGWSTYEQGMSDQIQIIW
;
A
#
# COMPACT_ATOMS: atom_id res chain seq x y z
N MET A 1 -22.72 -2.96 1.28
CA MET A 1 -22.03 -2.48 0.08
C MET A 1 -20.60 -2.16 0.48
N ASN A 2 -19.66 -3.08 0.24
CA ASN A 2 -18.26 -2.88 0.60
C ASN A 2 -17.52 -2.47 -0.67
N PHE A 3 -17.28 -1.17 -0.84
CA PHE A 3 -16.63 -0.62 -2.02
C PHE A 3 -15.26 -1.27 -2.25
N VAL A 4 -14.47 -1.44 -1.18
CA VAL A 4 -13.22 -2.21 -1.17
C VAL A 4 -13.52 -3.62 -0.68
N SER A 5 -13.19 -4.63 -1.48
CA SER A 5 -13.42 -6.05 -1.11
C SER A 5 -12.26 -6.64 -0.33
N ARG A 6 -11.03 -6.17 -0.56
CA ARG A 6 -9.83 -6.62 0.15
C ARG A 6 -8.73 -5.58 0.10
N ILE A 7 -7.97 -5.46 1.19
CA ILE A 7 -6.72 -4.69 1.24
C ILE A 7 -5.59 -5.67 1.50
N ARG A 8 -4.59 -5.68 0.64
CA ARG A 8 -3.51 -6.68 0.66
C ARG A 8 -2.16 -6.05 0.36
N ASP A 9 -1.13 -6.85 0.61
CA ASP A 9 0.25 -6.55 0.27
C ASP A 9 0.74 -5.17 0.76
N ARG A 10 0.28 -4.82 1.98
CA ARG A 10 0.57 -3.54 2.65
C ARG A 10 1.98 -3.57 3.23
N ARG A 11 2.78 -2.56 2.92
CA ARG A 11 4.18 -2.47 3.32
C ARG A 11 4.66 -1.04 3.53
N PHE A 12 5.68 -0.90 4.36
CA PHE A 12 6.58 0.26 4.34
C PHE A 12 7.71 -0.05 3.36
N VAL A 13 7.73 0.65 2.22
CA VAL A 13 8.73 0.44 1.17
C VAL A 13 10.08 1.03 1.58
N ALA A 14 10.06 2.21 2.21
CA ALA A 14 11.26 2.88 2.68
C ALA A 14 10.94 3.76 3.90
N VAL A 15 11.89 3.84 4.83
CA VAL A 15 11.81 4.71 6.01
C VAL A 15 13.12 5.46 6.17
N ASP A 16 13.09 6.77 5.96
CA ASP A 16 14.19 7.68 6.28
C ASP A 16 13.90 8.35 7.62
N ARG A 17 14.58 7.89 8.67
CA ARG A 17 14.39 8.39 10.04
C ARG A 17 15.01 9.77 10.25
N GLU A 18 16.10 10.08 9.57
CA GLU A 18 16.79 11.37 9.71
C GLU A 18 15.94 12.50 9.13
N ARG A 19 15.31 12.25 7.98
CA ARG A 19 14.45 13.23 7.31
C ARG A 19 12.98 13.11 7.72
N GLY A 20 12.62 12.09 8.49
CA GLY A 20 11.23 11.84 8.89
C GLY A 20 10.33 11.56 7.69
N ILE A 21 10.77 10.71 6.75
CA ILE A 21 10.00 10.36 5.55
C ILE A 21 9.67 8.86 5.59
N VAL A 22 8.41 8.53 5.38
CA VAL A 22 7.94 7.14 5.29
C VAL A 22 7.23 6.96 3.96
N PHE A 23 7.66 5.98 3.16
CA PHE A 23 6.94 5.56 1.97
C PHE A 23 6.16 4.27 2.24
N ALA A 24 4.84 4.30 2.13
CA ALA A 24 3.98 3.13 2.25
C ALA A 24 3.31 2.80 0.91
N PHE A 25 3.04 1.50 0.71
CA PHE A 25 2.37 1.01 -0.49
C PHE A 25 1.36 -0.08 -0.15
N GLY A 26 0.23 -0.10 -0.86
CA GLY A 26 -0.82 -1.10 -0.65
C GLY A 26 -1.76 -1.29 -1.84
N PHE A 27 -2.42 -2.45 -1.87
CA PHE A 27 -3.31 -2.85 -2.95
C PHE A 27 -4.74 -2.98 -2.43
N PHE A 28 -5.68 -2.35 -3.13
CA PHE A 28 -7.10 -2.25 -2.77
C PHE A 28 -7.92 -2.90 -3.88
N ASP A 29 -8.35 -4.14 -3.65
CA ASP A 29 -9.14 -4.89 -4.61
C ASP A 29 -10.60 -4.46 -4.56
N HIS A 30 -11.21 -4.36 -5.74
CA HIS A 30 -12.63 -4.06 -5.89
C HIS A 30 -13.26 -5.13 -6.79
N HIS A 31 -13.94 -6.09 -6.16
CA HIS A 31 -14.56 -7.22 -6.87
C HIS A 31 -15.63 -6.75 -7.88
N ASP A 32 -16.49 -5.82 -7.49
CA ASP A 32 -17.67 -5.41 -8.30
C ASP A 32 -17.30 -4.66 -9.58
N ILE A 33 -16.15 -4.00 -9.60
CA ILE A 33 -15.63 -3.25 -10.77
C ILE A 33 -14.39 -3.90 -11.39
N ASN A 34 -14.04 -5.11 -10.94
CA ASN A 34 -12.99 -5.98 -11.48
C ASN A 34 -11.65 -5.28 -11.73
N TRP A 35 -11.18 -4.48 -10.76
CA TRP A 35 -9.83 -3.91 -10.79
C TRP A 35 -9.19 -3.86 -9.40
N THR A 36 -7.89 -3.57 -9.38
CA THR A 36 -7.17 -3.25 -8.15
C THR A 36 -6.63 -1.84 -8.23
N TRP A 37 -6.73 -1.09 -7.13
CA TRP A 37 -6.00 0.15 -6.97
C TRP A 37 -4.70 -0.08 -6.22
N GLN A 38 -3.63 0.51 -6.74
CA GLN A 38 -2.33 0.62 -6.09
C GLN A 38 -2.23 2.01 -5.50
N LEU A 39 -1.98 2.09 -4.19
CA LEU A 39 -1.85 3.34 -3.47
C LEU A 39 -0.43 3.47 -2.95
N ALA A 40 0.27 4.49 -3.45
CA ALA A 40 1.55 4.96 -2.97
C ALA A 40 1.37 6.22 -2.13
N GLU A 41 1.81 6.19 -0.88
CA GLU A 41 1.72 7.32 0.04
C GLU A 41 3.08 7.62 0.66
N LEU A 42 3.53 8.86 0.48
CA LEU A 42 4.71 9.40 1.14
C LEU A 42 4.26 10.30 2.29
N PHE A 43 4.66 9.95 3.50
CA PHE A 43 4.37 10.69 4.73
C PHE A 43 5.59 11.47 5.17
N LYS A 44 5.39 12.77 5.46
CA LYS A 44 6.35 13.58 6.19
C LYS A 44 5.96 13.60 7.66
N ILE A 45 6.87 13.16 8.51
CA ILE A 45 6.73 13.11 9.97
C ILE A 45 7.63 14.18 10.59
N GLU A 46 7.05 15.02 11.46
CA GLU A 46 7.79 15.99 12.27
C GLU A 46 7.19 16.03 13.66
N ASP A 47 8.05 15.98 14.69
CA ASP A 47 7.65 15.95 16.10
C ASP A 47 6.64 14.85 16.43
N GLY A 48 6.81 13.68 15.81
CA GLY A 48 5.91 12.52 15.97
C GLY A 48 4.55 12.66 15.27
N ASN A 49 4.31 13.74 14.53
CA ASN A 49 3.05 14.00 13.82
C ASN A 49 3.22 13.91 12.30
N ILE A 50 2.18 13.44 11.61
CA ILE A 50 2.12 13.53 10.14
C ILE A 50 1.85 15.00 9.76
N ARG A 51 2.79 15.62 9.05
CA ARG A 51 2.69 17.00 8.59
C ARG A 51 2.23 17.12 7.14
N ARG A 52 2.55 16.12 6.32
CA ARG A 52 2.19 16.10 4.90
C ARG A 52 2.03 14.67 4.42
N ILE A 53 1.09 14.50 3.48
CA ILE A 53 0.84 13.24 2.77
C ILE A 53 0.84 13.57 1.28
N GLU A 54 1.69 12.88 0.53
CA GLU A 54 1.65 12.87 -0.93
C GLU A 54 1.18 11.49 -1.38
N ALA A 55 0.09 11.42 -2.15
CA ALA A 55 -0.53 10.16 -2.54
C ALA A 55 -0.67 10.05 -4.05
N VAL A 56 -0.36 8.88 -4.60
CA VAL A 56 -0.61 8.53 -6.01
C VAL A 56 -1.45 7.25 -6.07
N PHE A 57 -2.51 7.29 -6.87
CA PHE A 57 -3.40 6.17 -7.15
C PHE A 57 -3.18 5.68 -8.58
N LEU A 58 -2.84 4.40 -8.74
CA LEU A 58 -2.71 3.77 -10.05
C LEU A 58 -3.64 2.56 -10.15
N ARG A 59 -4.33 2.43 -11.29
CA ARG A 59 -5.19 1.29 -11.56
C ARG A 59 -4.38 0.14 -12.15
N SER A 60 -4.64 -1.09 -11.70
CA SER A 60 -4.18 -2.33 -12.35
C SER A 60 -5.30 -3.35 -12.50
N ALA A 61 -5.02 -4.44 -13.23
CA ALA A 61 -5.90 -5.59 -13.32
C ALA A 61 -6.20 -6.17 -11.92
N PHE A 62 -7.42 -6.67 -11.73
CA PHE A 62 -7.85 -7.26 -10.47
C PHE A 62 -6.90 -8.39 -10.03
N GLY A 63 -6.51 -8.36 -8.76
CA GLY A 63 -5.64 -9.38 -8.17
C GLY A 63 -4.17 -9.29 -8.56
N MET A 64 -3.74 -8.28 -9.33
CA MET A 64 -2.33 -8.08 -9.67
C MET A 64 -1.47 -7.95 -8.41
N ASN A 65 -0.40 -8.73 -8.31
CA ASN A 65 0.54 -8.73 -7.20
C ASN A 65 1.60 -7.62 -7.37
N SER A 66 2.25 -7.19 -6.29
CA SER A 66 3.27 -6.14 -6.32
C SER A 66 4.57 -6.54 -7.01
N GLY A 67 4.82 -7.84 -7.16
CA GLY A 67 6.08 -8.38 -7.68
C GLY A 67 7.20 -8.51 -6.64
N TRP A 68 7.00 -8.01 -5.42
CA TRP A 68 7.94 -8.23 -4.29
C TRP A 68 7.56 -9.41 -3.40
N SER A 69 6.31 -9.88 -3.48
CA SER A 69 5.77 -10.96 -2.65
C SER A 69 5.49 -12.21 -3.47
N THR A 70 5.51 -13.38 -2.82
CA THR A 70 4.93 -14.58 -3.43
C THR A 70 3.42 -14.37 -3.67
N TYR A 71 2.79 -15.27 -4.42
CA TYR A 71 1.35 -15.22 -4.64
C TYR A 71 0.58 -15.29 -3.31
N GLU A 72 0.94 -16.23 -2.44
CA GLU A 72 0.28 -16.46 -1.15
C GLU A 72 0.41 -15.23 -0.24
N GLN A 73 1.60 -14.62 -0.18
CA GLN A 73 1.84 -13.40 0.58
C GLN A 73 1.06 -12.21 0.01
N GLY A 74 1.10 -12.01 -1.31
CA GLY A 74 0.44 -10.88 -1.97
C GLY A 74 -1.09 -10.97 -1.96
N MET A 75 -1.66 -12.17 -1.76
CA MET A 75 -3.09 -12.42 -1.63
C MET A 75 -3.57 -12.47 -0.17
N SER A 76 -2.65 -12.42 0.78
CA SER A 76 -2.93 -12.40 2.22
C SER A 76 -3.37 -11.02 2.71
N ASP A 77 -4.06 -10.98 3.85
CA ASP A 77 -4.37 -9.75 4.60
C ASP A 77 -3.23 -9.34 5.56
N GLN A 78 -2.23 -10.21 5.73
CA GLN A 78 -1.09 -9.99 6.60
C GLN A 78 -0.25 -8.81 6.13
N ILE A 79 0.30 -8.09 7.10
CA ILE A 79 1.25 -7.00 6.84
C ILE A 79 2.55 -7.61 6.27
N GLN A 80 3.04 -7.05 5.18
CA GLN A 80 4.29 -7.46 4.55
C GLN A 80 5.37 -6.45 4.94
N ILE A 81 6.15 -6.76 5.98
CA ILE A 81 7.34 -5.97 6.34
C ILE A 81 8.56 -6.81 6.00
N ILE A 82 9.33 -6.33 5.04
CA ILE A 82 10.67 -6.82 4.74
C ILE A 82 11.64 -5.93 5.52
N TRP A 83 12.37 -6.52 6.47
CA TRP A 83 13.49 -5.88 7.17
C TRP A 83 14.80 -6.30 6.54
#